data_AF-A0A7I8BW45-F1
#
_entry.id   AF-A0A7I8BW45-F1
#
_cell.length_a   1.000
_cell.length_b   1.000
_cell.length_c   1.000
_cell.angle_alpha   90.00
_cell.angle_beta   90.00
_cell.angle_gamma   90.00
#
_symmetry.space_group_name_H-M   'P 1'
#
loop_
_entity.id
_entity.type
_entity.pdbx_description
1 polymer ?
#
loop_
_entity_poly.entity_id
_entity_poly.type
_entity_poly.pdbx_seq_one_letter_code
_entity_poly.pdbx_strand_id
1 'polypeptide(L)'
;MNQSADLHNEALLSAYNAAFSDLGLRFRWSQATLDFFDDVSNEMARITAYIERFQSHLLNAYDADFLAQLIFDRKSQFYRESVAQ
;
A
#
# COMPACT_ATOMS: atom_id res chain seq x y z
N MET A 1 4.92 15.10 20.68
CA MET A 1 5.82 15.31 19.53
C MET A 1 5.76 14.06 18.65
N ASN A 2 4.78 13.94 17.75
CA ASN A 2 4.83 12.99 16.61
C ASN A 2 3.82 13.31 15.48
N GLN A 3 3.38 14.56 15.36
CA GLN A 3 2.29 14.94 14.45
C GLN A 3 2.69 14.85 12.97
N SER A 4 3.99 15.00 12.67
CA SER A 4 4.51 14.94 11.31
C SER A 4 4.50 13.54 10.71
N ALA A 5 4.73 12.51 11.54
CA ALA A 5 4.71 11.11 11.11
C ALA A 5 3.28 10.62 10.88
N ASP A 6 2.32 11.09 11.69
CA ASP A 6 0.91 10.77 11.55
C ASP A 6 0.33 11.30 10.22
N LEU A 7 0.60 12.57 9.90
CA LEU A 7 0.22 13.18 8.61
C LEU A 7 0.84 12.46 7.40
N HIS A 8 2.09 12.03 7.52
CA HIS A 8 2.77 11.25 6.48
C HIS A 8 2.10 9.89 6.28
N ASN A 9 1.76 9.20 7.38
CA ASN A 9 1.07 7.92 7.34
C ASN A 9 -0.35 8.06 6.76
N GLU A 10 -1.07 9.13 7.08
CA GLU A 10 -2.40 9.41 6.49
C GLU A 10 -2.30 9.60 4.98
N ALA A 11 -1.34 10.39 4.49
CA ALA A 11 -1.10 10.58 3.06
C ALA A 11 -0.72 9.27 2.35
N LEU A 12 0.14 8.45 2.98
CA LEU A 12 0.49 7.12 2.50
C LEU A 12 -0.73 6.22 2.39
N LEU A 13 -1.54 6.11 3.45
CA LEU A 13 -2.75 5.28 3.49
C LEU A 13 -3.75 5.71 2.43
N SER A 14 -3.96 7.03 2.28
CA SER A 14 -4.84 7.58 1.26
C SER A 14 -4.38 7.16 -0.14
N ALA A 15 -3.08 7.31 -0.44
CA ALA A 15 -2.51 6.93 -1.73
C ALA A 15 -2.61 5.42 -2.01
N TYR A 16 -2.38 4.58 -1.00
CA TYR A 16 -2.59 3.13 -1.12
C TYR A 16 -4.06 2.79 -1.40
N ASN A 17 -4.99 3.36 -0.63
CA ASN A 17 -6.41 3.12 -0.80
C ASN A 17 -6.94 3.61 -2.17
N ALA A 18 -6.39 4.71 -2.68
CA ALA A 18 -6.66 5.21 -4.03
C ALA A 18 -6.13 4.24 -5.09
N ALA A 19 -4.88 3.78 -4.95
CA ALA A 19 -4.27 2.78 -5.84
C ALA A 19 -5.09 1.48 -5.88
N PHE A 20 -5.54 0.98 -4.74
CA PHE A 20 -6.38 -0.22 -4.69
C PHE A 20 -7.71 0.01 -5.39
N SER A 21 -8.38 1.14 -5.12
CA SER A 21 -9.66 1.47 -5.75
C SER A 21 -9.54 1.61 -7.28
N ASP A 22 -8.46 2.22 -7.76
CA ASP A 22 -8.16 2.36 -9.20
C ASP A 22 -7.90 1.00 -9.88
N LEU A 23 -7.18 0.11 -9.19
CA LEU A 23 -6.94 -1.26 -9.65
C LEU A 23 -8.18 -2.18 -9.50
N GLY A 24 -9.31 -1.66 -9.03
CA GLY A 24 -10.54 -2.43 -8.80
C GLY A 24 -10.47 -3.37 -7.58
N LEU A 25 -9.47 -3.18 -6.74
CA LEU A 25 -9.19 -3.97 -5.56
C LEU A 25 -10.02 -3.43 -4.38
N ARG A 26 -10.82 -4.30 -3.76
CA ARG A 26 -11.74 -3.90 -2.66
C ARG A 26 -11.07 -3.85 -1.28
N PHE A 27 -9.75 -3.96 -1.21
CA PHE A 27 -9.02 -3.86 0.04
C PHE A 27 -8.67 -2.43 0.38
N ARG A 28 -8.58 -2.17 1.68
CA ARG A 28 -8.10 -0.91 2.23
C ARG A 28 -7.09 -1.18 3.33
N TRP A 29 -6.02 -0.40 3.31
CA TRP A 29 -5.06 -0.37 4.40
C TRP A 29 -5.47 0.71 5.41
N SER A 30 -5.22 0.42 6.67
CA SER A 30 -5.42 1.32 7.80
C SER A 30 -4.11 1.47 8.57
N GLN A 31 -4.04 2.41 9.52
CA GLN A 31 -2.85 2.58 10.35
C GLN A 31 -2.41 1.27 11.02
N ALA A 32 -3.36 0.45 11.47
CA ALA A 32 -3.09 -0.89 12.02
C ALA A 32 -2.36 -1.82 11.03
N THR A 33 -2.63 -1.70 9.72
CA THR A 33 -1.91 -2.47 8.69
C THR A 33 -0.49 -1.96 8.52
N LEU A 34 -0.25 -0.65 8.58
CA LEU A 34 1.10 -0.11 8.52
C LEU A 34 1.92 -0.52 9.75
N ASP A 35 1.33 -0.45 10.94
CA ASP A 35 1.95 -0.87 12.21
C ASP A 35 2.27 -2.38 12.20
N PHE A 36 1.35 -3.20 11.70
CA PHE A 36 1.58 -4.64 11.56
C PHE A 36 2.81 -5.00 10.72
N PHE A 37 3.17 -4.13 9.77
CA PHE A 37 4.34 -4.31 8.93
C PHE A 37 5.44 -3.28 9.20
N ASP A 38 5.40 -2.59 10.35
CA ASP A 38 6.37 -1.54 10.71
C ASP A 38 7.82 -2.07 10.64
N ASP A 39 8.02 -3.32 11.05
CA ASP A 39 9.31 -4.03 11.02
C ASP A 39 9.84 -4.26 9.57
N VAL A 40 8.97 -4.19 8.57
CA VAL A 40 9.32 -4.34 7.16
C VAL A 40 9.75 -2.98 6.61
N SER A 41 11.07 -2.75 6.55
CA SER A 41 11.67 -1.51 6.03
C SER A 41 11.39 -1.22 4.55
N ASN A 42 10.96 -2.23 3.77
CA ASN A 42 10.72 -2.07 2.33
C ASN A 42 9.22 -2.14 2.01
N GLU A 43 8.67 -1.06 1.49
CA GLU A 43 7.24 -0.96 1.15
C GLU A 43 6.80 -2.04 0.15
N MET A 44 7.65 -2.34 -0.84
CA MET A 44 7.41 -3.42 -1.80
C MET A 44 7.27 -4.77 -1.09
N ALA A 45 8.20 -5.09 -0.19
CA ALA A 45 8.15 -6.34 0.58
C ALA A 45 6.90 -6.41 1.48
N ARG A 46 6.46 -5.27 2.02
CA ARG A 46 5.22 -5.15 2.81
C ARG A 46 3.98 -5.48 1.96
N ILE A 47 3.90 -4.93 0.75
CA ILE A 47 2.79 -5.21 -0.17
C ILE A 47 2.80 -6.68 -0.58
N THR A 48 3.95 -7.22 -0.99
CA THR A 48 4.09 -8.63 -1.39
C THR A 48 3.67 -9.57 -0.26
N ALA A 49 4.20 -9.38 0.94
CA ALA A 49 3.85 -10.21 2.10
C ALA A 49 2.35 -10.13 2.45
N TYR A 50 1.73 -8.96 2.29
CA TYR A 50 0.29 -8.81 2.48
C TYR A 50 -0.51 -9.62 1.44
N ILE A 51 -0.11 -9.56 0.17
CA ILE A 51 -0.78 -10.29 -0.91
C ILE A 51 -0.61 -11.80 -0.73
N GLU A 52 0.59 -12.27 -0.41
CA GLU A 52 0.85 -13.69 -0.15
C GLU A 52 0.02 -14.23 1.02
N ARG A 53 -0.05 -13.46 2.12
CA ARG A 53 -0.68 -13.89 3.36
C ARG A 53 -2.20 -13.77 3.36
N PHE A 54 -2.76 -12.74 2.72
CA PHE A 54 -4.19 -12.44 2.77
C PHE A 54 -4.90 -12.59 1.42
N GLN A 55 -4.18 -12.57 0.31
CA GLN A 55 -4.75 -12.53 -1.04
C GLN A 55 -4.18 -13.65 -1.94
N SER A 56 -4.03 -14.85 -1.38
CA SER A 56 -3.52 -16.02 -2.10
C SER A 56 -4.36 -16.38 -3.33
N HIS A 57 -5.62 -15.94 -3.39
CA HIS A 57 -6.50 -16.11 -4.55
C HIS A 57 -6.13 -15.20 -5.73
N LEU A 58 -5.61 -13.99 -5.47
CA LEU A 58 -5.09 -13.09 -6.52
C LEU A 58 -3.79 -13.63 -7.12
N LEU A 59 -3.00 -14.35 -6.32
CA LEU A 59 -1.77 -15.00 -6.75
C LEU A 59 -1.97 -16.14 -7.76
N ASN A 60 -3.20 -16.62 -7.90
CA ASN A 60 -3.53 -17.60 -8.93
C ASN A 60 -3.67 -16.95 -10.32
N ALA A 61 -4.05 -15.68 -10.37
CA ALA A 61 -4.25 -14.92 -11.61
C ALA A 61 -3.07 -14.01 -11.97
N TYR A 62 -2.33 -13.53 -10.96
CA TYR A 62 -1.26 -12.56 -11.11
C TYR A 62 -0.06 -12.92 -10.24
N ASP A 63 1.14 -12.61 -10.72
CA ASP A 63 2.35 -12.80 -9.92
C ASP A 63 2.41 -11.83 -8.73
N ALA A 64 2.92 -12.30 -7.59
CA ALA A 64 2.98 -11.50 -6.36
C ALA A 64 3.82 -10.24 -6.55
N ASP A 65 4.98 -10.41 -7.18
CA ASP A 65 5.93 -9.33 -7.45
C ASP A 65 5.33 -8.30 -8.43
N PHE A 66 4.68 -8.79 -9.49
CA PHE A 66 4.00 -7.94 -10.47
C PHE A 66 2.88 -7.11 -9.83
N LEU A 67 2.01 -7.73 -9.05
CA LEU A 67 0.92 -7.03 -8.35
C LEU A 67 1.48 -6.02 -7.36
N ALA A 68 2.50 -6.39 -6.60
CA ALA A 68 3.14 -5.49 -5.64
C ALA A 68 3.75 -4.27 -6.34
N GLN A 69 4.44 -4.49 -7.46
CA GLN A 69 5.03 -3.41 -8.24
C GLN A 69 3.95 -2.50 -8.86
N LEU A 70 2.86 -3.07 -9.34
CA LEU A 70 1.73 -2.31 -9.90
C LEU A 70 1.05 -1.44 -8.85
N ILE A 71 0.80 -1.98 -7.65
CA ILE A 71 0.26 -1.23 -6.52
C ILE A 71 1.22 -0.12 -6.11
N PHE A 72 2.52 -0.42 -6.01
CA PHE A 72 3.53 0.54 -5.61
C PHE A 72 3.64 1.70 -6.59
N ASP A 73 3.64 1.43 -7.90
CA ASP A 73 3.69 2.47 -8.93
C ASP A 73 2.47 3.39 -8.84
N ARG A 74 1.25 2.83 -8.77
CA ARG A 74 0.02 3.60 -8.62
C ARG A 74 0.01 4.42 -7.34
N LYS A 75 0.37 3.81 -6.21
CA LYS A 75 0.49 4.51 -4.93
C LYS A 75 1.51 5.64 -5.00
N SER A 76 2.65 5.45 -5.67
CA SER A 76 3.67 6.49 -5.85
C SER A 76 3.13 7.69 -6.62
N GLN A 77 2.32 7.45 -7.67
CA GLN A 77 1.64 8.51 -8.40
C GLN A 77 0.68 9.28 -7.50
N PHE A 78 -0.27 8.60 -6.84
CA PHE A 78 -1.24 9.25 -5.94
C PHE A 78 -0.60 9.93 -4.75
N TYR A 79 0.49 9.36 -4.22
CA TYR A 79 1.23 9.95 -3.10
C TYR A 79 1.90 11.26 -3.52
N ARG A 80 2.55 11.29 -4.70
CA ARG A 80 3.14 12.51 -5.26
C ARG A 80 2.10 13.60 -5.47
N GLU A 81 0.91 13.23 -5.95
CA GLU A 81 -0.20 14.17 -6.10
C GLU A 81 -0.69 14.70 -4.75
N SER A 82 -0.79 13.82 -3.75
CA SER A 82 -1.27 14.17 -2.41
C SER A 82 -0.32 15.07 -1.62
N VAL A 83 1.00 14.97 -1.85
CA VAL A 83 2.01 15.82 -1.18
C VAL A 83 2.36 17.08 -1.97
N ALA A 84 1.93 17.17 -3.23
CA ALA A 84 2.15 18.34 -4.08
C ALA A 84 1.06 19.42 -3.92
N GLN A 85 0.03 19.16 -3.10
CA GLN A 85 -1.14 19.99 -2.91
C GLN A 85 -1.13 20.68 -1.54
#